data_AF-A0A661NQL7-F1
#
_entry.id   AF-A0A661NQL7-F1
#
_cell.length_a   1.000
_cell.length_b   1.000
_cell.length_c   1.000
_cell.angle_alpha   90.00
_cell.angle_beta   90.00
_cell.angle_gamma   90.00
#
_symmetry.space_group_name_H-M   'P 1'
#
loop_
_entity.id
_entity.type
_entity.pdbx_description
1 polymer ?
#
loop_
_entity_poly.entity_id
_entity_poly.type
_entity_poly.pdbx_seq_one_letter_code
_entity_poly.pdbx_strand_id
1 'polypeptide(L)'
;PVPVPVPVPDSDSVAAGYRTLHDQLRRRLEGRPVPFEVEIGEADVDEAGRRSFVVVYAPRRAAVSASALPDGRFLIAGRVEGERVRALGAWVNRGAYGVAPCEPDPHVELPDVRLTCEMNRHDAAARVELVVVPRQRLLPHRIAAMLLHRDDEASLSWAPQPELPPSATDGSLVDQIASALAAARDDAGSDPVPSSPEESARQAPLFEAWLTADRNGERDGADRARLGLLAGWRVDGPITNARLFVGDAAATDARAFIRRSLAGPAARRLLLTGEADAFAVSAAEVYAAITVFRMWHEEDTAAYRQGWAAHLGLERTRHGLSPMAELDDVLDLQQEADRVTRGELHPREALDNAMARLRGRLGRTVRGWYVEAYDPRWVALPDAFLDSGATDAVLGVAYVQPEGAAWGQLVFFVCAIAEE
;
A
#
# COMPACT_ATOMS: atom_id res chain seq x y z
N PRO A 1 -17.59 -13.51 -5.84
CA PRO A 1 -18.22 -14.28 -6.96
C PRO A 1 -19.64 -14.70 -6.59
N VAL A 2 -20.66 -14.20 -7.30
CA VAL A 2 -22.03 -14.70 -7.12
C VAL A 2 -22.24 -15.79 -8.18
N PRO A 3 -22.45 -17.07 -7.81
CA PRO A 3 -22.82 -18.07 -8.78
C PRO A 3 -24.20 -17.70 -9.35
N VAL A 4 -24.26 -17.42 -10.65
CA VAL A 4 -25.52 -17.17 -11.36
C VAL A 4 -25.86 -18.46 -12.09
N PRO A 5 -26.87 -19.23 -11.64
CA PRO A 5 -27.35 -20.36 -12.42
C PRO A 5 -27.98 -19.81 -13.69
N VAL A 6 -27.37 -20.10 -14.84
CA VAL A 6 -27.94 -19.75 -16.14
C VAL A 6 -28.31 -21.05 -16.84
N PRO A 7 -29.59 -21.26 -17.20
CA PRO A 7 -29.97 -22.40 -18.01
C PRO A 7 -29.28 -22.25 -19.37
N VAL A 8 -28.34 -23.14 -19.65
CA VAL A 8 -27.72 -23.25 -20.97
C VAL A 8 -28.73 -24.00 -21.83
N PRO A 9 -29.23 -23.42 -22.94
CA PRO A 9 -30.09 -24.15 -23.85
C PRO A 9 -29.35 -25.39 -24.37
N ASP A 10 -30.07 -26.48 -24.67
CA ASP A 10 -29.58 -27.72 -25.29
C ASP A 10 -28.98 -27.51 -26.71
N SER A 11 -28.56 -26.30 -27.06
CA SER A 11 -27.97 -25.99 -28.35
C SER A 11 -26.59 -26.64 -28.48
N ASP A 12 -26.41 -27.39 -29.56
CA ASP A 12 -25.21 -28.17 -29.94
C ASP A 12 -23.89 -27.36 -30.09
N SER A 13 -23.83 -26.07 -29.72
CA SER A 13 -22.57 -25.33 -29.74
C SER A 13 -22.34 -24.47 -28.49
N VAL A 14 -21.19 -24.71 -27.84
CA VAL A 14 -20.63 -23.91 -26.73
C VAL A 14 -20.66 -22.41 -27.04
N ALA A 15 -20.37 -22.03 -28.28
CA ALA A 15 -20.38 -20.64 -28.73
C ALA A 15 -21.76 -19.96 -28.61
N ALA A 16 -22.86 -20.70 -28.79
CA ALA A 16 -24.21 -20.15 -28.65
C ALA A 16 -24.58 -19.92 -27.17
N GLY A 17 -24.21 -20.86 -26.28
CA GLY A 17 -24.35 -20.69 -24.83
C GLY A 17 -23.53 -19.50 -24.32
N TYR A 18 -22.29 -19.36 -24.78
CA TYR A 18 -21.41 -18.24 -24.46
C TYR A 18 -22.01 -16.89 -24.86
N ARG A 19 -22.43 -16.75 -26.13
CA ARG A 19 -23.05 -15.50 -26.62
C ARG A 19 -24.32 -15.15 -25.84
N THR A 20 -25.16 -16.14 -25.56
CA THR A 20 -26.40 -15.93 -24.79
C THR A 20 -26.11 -15.45 -23.37
N LEU A 21 -25.16 -16.10 -22.68
CA LEU A 21 -24.72 -15.72 -21.33
C LEU A 21 -24.13 -14.30 -21.33
N HIS A 22 -23.23 -14.02 -22.28
CA HIS A 22 -22.61 -12.72 -22.47
C HIS A 22 -23.63 -11.59 -22.67
N ASP A 23 -24.59 -11.77 -23.58
CA ASP A 23 -25.61 -10.77 -23.87
C ASP A 23 -26.58 -10.56 -22.69
N GLN A 24 -26.93 -11.63 -21.96
CA GLN A 24 -27.75 -11.52 -20.76
C GLN A 24 -27.04 -10.74 -19.64
N LEU A 25 -25.76 -11.00 -19.43
CA LEU A 25 -24.94 -10.26 -18.46
C LEU A 25 -24.77 -8.80 -18.86
N ARG A 26 -24.43 -8.56 -20.13
CA ARG A 26 -24.28 -7.21 -20.67
C ARG A 26 -25.56 -6.41 -20.46
N ARG A 27 -26.73 -6.94 -20.83
CA ARG A 27 -28.03 -6.29 -20.58
C ARG A 27 -28.33 -6.03 -19.11
N ARG A 28 -27.91 -6.92 -18.20
CA ARG A 28 -28.07 -6.70 -16.74
C ARG A 28 -27.13 -5.64 -16.19
N LEU A 29 -25.99 -5.42 -16.85
CA LEU A 29 -25.00 -4.42 -16.46
C LEU A 29 -25.20 -3.08 -17.19
N GLU A 30 -25.87 -3.09 -18.34
CA GLU A 30 -26.33 -1.91 -19.07
C GLU A 30 -27.22 -1.04 -18.17
N GLY A 31 -26.83 0.22 -17.96
CA GLY A 31 -27.49 1.17 -17.07
C GLY A 31 -26.73 1.47 -15.76
N ARG A 32 -25.65 0.75 -15.46
CA ARG A 32 -24.75 1.12 -14.36
C ARG A 32 -23.85 2.32 -14.75
N PRO A 33 -23.49 3.19 -13.80
CA PRO A 33 -22.81 4.47 -14.07
C PRO A 33 -21.31 4.35 -14.43
N VAL A 34 -20.73 3.15 -14.39
CA VAL A 34 -19.29 2.93 -14.61
C VAL A 34 -19.13 1.93 -15.75
N PRO A 35 -18.21 2.12 -16.72
CA PRO A 35 -17.89 1.06 -17.68
C PRO A 35 -17.40 -0.19 -16.94
N PHE A 36 -17.93 -1.35 -17.33
CA PHE A 36 -17.50 -2.66 -16.82
C PHE A 36 -16.82 -3.44 -17.93
N GLU A 37 -15.76 -4.14 -17.59
CA GLU A 37 -15.23 -5.24 -18.40
C GLU A 37 -15.88 -6.54 -17.93
N VAL A 38 -16.26 -7.38 -18.89
CA VAL A 38 -16.85 -8.69 -18.65
C VAL A 38 -15.99 -9.69 -19.41
N GLU A 39 -15.37 -10.59 -18.68
CA GLU A 39 -14.72 -11.78 -19.22
C GLU A 39 -15.50 -13.00 -18.81
N ILE A 40 -15.61 -13.96 -19.72
CA ILE A 40 -16.27 -15.23 -19.46
C ILE A 40 -15.25 -16.31 -19.75
N GLY A 41 -14.88 -17.06 -18.72
CA GLY A 41 -14.09 -18.27 -18.83
C GLY A 41 -14.99 -19.49 -18.89
N GLU A 42 -14.55 -20.50 -19.62
CA GLU A 42 -15.09 -21.85 -19.55
C GLU A 42 -14.15 -22.68 -18.67
N ALA A 43 -14.72 -23.40 -17.69
CA ALA A 43 -14.01 -24.39 -16.92
C ALA A 43 -14.53 -25.78 -17.33
N ASP A 44 -13.58 -26.65 -17.67
CA ASP A 44 -13.86 -27.95 -18.25
C ASP A 44 -14.61 -28.89 -17.30
N VAL A 45 -15.18 -29.89 -17.98
CA VAL A 45 -16.15 -30.88 -17.55
C VAL A 45 -15.69 -31.69 -16.34
N ASP A 46 -16.52 -31.78 -15.29
CA ASP A 46 -16.30 -32.81 -14.25
C ASP A 46 -16.51 -34.22 -14.83
N GLU A 47 -16.14 -35.27 -14.08
CA GLU A 47 -16.32 -36.67 -14.50
C GLU A 47 -17.77 -37.02 -14.90
N ALA A 48 -18.74 -36.20 -14.50
CA ALA A 48 -20.17 -36.36 -14.78
C ALA A 48 -20.66 -35.57 -16.01
N GLY A 49 -19.78 -34.96 -16.80
CA GLY A 49 -20.21 -34.25 -18.01
C GLY A 49 -20.59 -32.78 -17.79
N ARG A 50 -20.49 -32.24 -16.56
CA ARG A 50 -20.99 -30.89 -16.25
C ARG A 50 -19.96 -29.82 -16.60
N ARG A 51 -20.33 -28.93 -17.53
CA ARG A 51 -19.58 -27.70 -17.84
C ARG A 51 -19.92 -26.58 -16.88
N SER A 52 -18.90 -25.83 -16.45
CA SER A 52 -19.07 -24.64 -15.62
C SER A 52 -18.61 -23.40 -16.39
N PHE A 53 -19.45 -22.37 -16.42
CA PHE A 53 -19.05 -21.06 -16.92
C PHE A 53 -18.71 -20.16 -15.75
N VAL A 54 -17.54 -19.52 -15.81
CA VAL A 54 -17.10 -18.54 -14.82
C VAL A 54 -17.18 -17.17 -15.46
N VAL A 55 -18.04 -16.33 -14.91
CA VAL A 55 -18.17 -14.94 -15.35
C VAL A 55 -17.41 -14.07 -14.37
N VAL A 56 -16.46 -13.30 -14.89
CA VAL A 56 -15.74 -12.28 -14.15
C VAL A 56 -16.15 -10.93 -14.73
N TYR A 57 -16.66 -10.05 -13.88
CA TYR A 57 -16.91 -8.67 -14.28
C TYR A 57 -16.34 -7.73 -13.24
N ALA A 58 -15.77 -6.62 -13.70
CA ALA A 58 -15.20 -5.60 -12.84
C ALA A 58 -15.41 -4.22 -13.47
N PRO A 59 -15.61 -3.17 -12.67
CA PRO A 59 -15.54 -1.81 -13.18
C PRO A 59 -14.15 -1.56 -13.75
N ARG A 60 -14.08 -1.04 -14.98
CA ARG A 60 -12.82 -0.63 -15.59
C ARG A 60 -12.33 0.62 -14.86
N ARG A 61 -11.21 0.49 -14.15
CA ARG A 61 -10.57 1.59 -13.41
C ARG A 61 -9.27 2.05 -14.05
N ALA A 62 -8.75 1.29 -15.00
CA ALA A 62 -7.57 1.65 -15.76
C ALA A 62 -7.61 0.97 -17.13
N ALA A 63 -7.13 1.70 -18.13
CA ALA A 63 -6.82 1.17 -19.45
C ALA A 63 -5.30 1.07 -19.55
N VAL A 64 -4.73 -0.05 -19.11
CA VAL A 64 -3.28 -0.29 -19.09
C VAL A 64 -2.91 -1.53 -19.90
N SER A 65 -1.72 -1.51 -20.45
CA SER A 65 -1.10 -2.62 -21.18
C SER A 65 0.30 -2.86 -20.64
N ALA A 66 0.79 -4.09 -20.79
CA ALA A 66 2.15 -4.46 -20.47
C ALA A 66 2.89 -4.88 -21.74
N SER A 67 4.17 -4.54 -21.83
CA SER A 67 5.05 -4.94 -22.94
C SER A 67 6.43 -5.29 -22.40
N ALA A 68 7.03 -6.35 -22.92
CA ALA A 68 8.40 -6.72 -22.56
C ALA A 68 9.40 -5.72 -23.17
N LEU A 69 10.44 -5.38 -22.42
CA LEU A 69 11.58 -4.58 -22.85
C LEU A 69 12.76 -5.48 -23.23
N PRO A 70 13.69 -5.02 -24.08
CA PRO A 70 14.85 -5.83 -24.51
C PRO A 70 15.76 -6.31 -23.39
N ASP A 71 15.77 -5.62 -22.25
CA ASP A 71 16.54 -5.98 -21.06
C ASP A 71 15.82 -6.96 -20.11
N GLY A 72 14.66 -7.46 -20.52
CA GLY A 72 13.85 -8.40 -19.74
C GLY A 72 12.98 -7.76 -18.65
N ARG A 73 12.94 -6.42 -18.56
CA ARG A 73 11.95 -5.70 -17.75
C ARG A 73 10.62 -5.58 -18.51
N PHE A 74 9.59 -5.10 -17.82
CA PHE A 74 8.28 -4.86 -18.42
C PHE A 74 7.88 -3.40 -18.29
N LEU A 75 7.45 -2.82 -19.39
CA LEU A 75 6.84 -1.51 -19.45
C LEU A 75 5.32 -1.66 -19.30
N ILE A 76 4.76 -1.02 -18.28
CA ILE A 76 3.32 -0.86 -18.10
C ILE A 76 2.96 0.56 -18.50
N ALA A 77 2.08 0.70 -19.49
CA ALA A 77 1.67 2.00 -20.00
C ALA A 77 0.15 2.06 -20.19
N GLY A 78 -0.44 3.24 -19.96
CA GLY A 78 -1.87 3.45 -20.12
C GLY A 78 -2.39 4.66 -19.36
N ARG A 79 -3.63 4.57 -18.86
CA ARG A 79 -4.31 5.65 -18.15
C ARG A 79 -5.25 5.12 -17.06
N VAL A 80 -5.32 5.81 -15.93
CA VAL A 80 -6.34 5.59 -14.88
C VAL A 80 -7.66 6.25 -15.30
N GLU A 81 -8.77 5.54 -15.12
CA GLU A 81 -10.10 5.96 -15.54
C GLU A 81 -11.00 6.32 -14.34
N GLY A 82 -11.90 7.28 -14.53
CA GLY A 82 -13.01 7.54 -13.60
C GLY A 82 -12.68 8.34 -12.34
N GLU A 83 -11.41 8.55 -11.98
CA GLU A 83 -11.05 9.31 -10.78
C GLU A 83 -9.79 10.18 -10.92
N ARG A 84 -9.72 11.24 -10.11
CA ARG A 84 -8.52 12.06 -9.99
C ARG A 84 -7.57 11.41 -9.01
N VAL A 85 -6.43 10.95 -9.51
CA VAL A 85 -5.41 10.26 -8.73
C VAL A 85 -4.42 11.25 -8.12
N ARG A 86 -4.11 11.08 -6.84
CA ARG A 86 -3.04 11.81 -6.13
C ARG A 86 -1.71 11.08 -6.23
N ALA A 87 -1.73 9.76 -6.09
CA ALA A 87 -0.55 8.92 -6.15
C ALA A 87 -0.88 7.56 -6.79
N LEU A 88 0.12 6.99 -7.45
CA LEU A 88 0.10 5.67 -8.05
C LEU A 88 1.27 4.85 -7.50
N GLY A 89 1.01 3.58 -7.16
CA GLY A 89 2.01 2.60 -6.84
C GLY A 89 1.75 1.30 -7.59
N ALA A 90 2.82 0.55 -7.85
CA ALA A 90 2.70 -0.78 -8.42
C ALA A 90 3.77 -1.71 -7.87
N TRP A 91 3.45 -3.00 -7.81
CA TRP A 91 4.33 -4.04 -7.30
C TRP A 91 4.24 -5.27 -8.17
N VAL A 92 5.39 -5.95 -8.33
CA VAL A 92 5.52 -7.21 -9.08
C VAL A 92 6.04 -8.30 -8.15
N ASN A 93 5.47 -9.50 -8.25
CA ASN A 93 6.00 -10.68 -7.54
C ASN A 93 7.38 -11.07 -8.10
N ARG A 94 8.25 -11.61 -7.23
CA ARG A 94 9.56 -12.17 -7.59
C ARG A 94 9.77 -13.50 -6.88
N GLY A 95 9.82 -14.61 -7.60
CA GLY A 95 9.94 -15.94 -7.03
C GLY A 95 8.79 -16.29 -6.07
N ALA A 96 9.09 -17.14 -5.08
CA ALA A 96 8.09 -17.68 -4.14
C ALA A 96 7.46 -16.61 -3.25
N TYR A 97 8.27 -15.74 -2.62
CA TYR A 97 7.82 -14.76 -1.62
C TYR A 97 8.27 -13.32 -1.90
N GLY A 98 9.19 -13.13 -2.84
CA GLY A 98 9.70 -11.81 -3.17
C GLY A 98 8.63 -10.93 -3.82
N VAL A 99 8.83 -9.63 -3.63
CA VAL A 99 8.06 -8.56 -4.24
C VAL A 99 9.01 -7.39 -4.51
N ALA A 100 8.83 -6.68 -5.62
CA ALA A 100 9.55 -5.46 -5.92
C ALA A 100 8.57 -4.33 -6.30
N PRO A 101 8.85 -3.07 -5.92
CA PRO A 101 8.13 -1.94 -6.48
C PRO A 101 8.44 -1.80 -7.97
N CYS A 102 7.47 -1.35 -8.75
CA CYS A 102 7.73 -0.86 -10.10
C CYS A 102 8.14 0.61 -10.06
N GLU A 103 9.01 1.02 -10.96
CA GLU A 103 9.55 2.37 -11.05
C GLU A 103 8.64 3.24 -11.92
N PRO A 104 8.02 4.30 -11.37
CA PRO A 104 7.25 5.24 -12.18
C PRO A 104 8.17 6.12 -13.03
N ASP A 105 7.76 6.42 -14.25
CA ASP A 105 8.40 7.41 -15.10
C ASP A 105 8.08 8.82 -14.56
N PRO A 106 9.07 9.58 -14.05
CA PRO A 106 8.82 10.88 -13.44
C PRO A 106 8.36 11.95 -14.45
N HIS A 107 8.44 11.67 -15.75
CA HIS A 107 8.01 12.58 -16.82
C HIS A 107 6.56 12.34 -17.27
N VAL A 108 5.85 11.36 -16.69
CA VAL A 108 4.45 11.08 -17.01
C VAL A 108 3.56 11.53 -15.87
N GLU A 109 2.72 12.52 -16.15
CA GLU A 109 1.75 13.03 -15.18
C GLU A 109 0.50 12.15 -15.10
N LEU A 110 -0.02 11.98 -13.88
CA LEU A 110 -1.31 11.31 -13.68
C LEU A 110 -2.44 12.12 -14.33
N PRO A 111 -3.45 11.45 -14.93
CA PRO A 111 -3.76 10.03 -14.77
C PRO A 111 -3.11 9.10 -15.80
N ASP A 112 -2.22 9.61 -16.66
CA ASP A 112 -1.45 8.73 -17.55
C ASP A 112 -0.43 7.94 -16.71
N VAL A 113 -0.18 6.71 -17.13
CA VAL A 113 0.61 5.74 -16.40
C VAL A 113 1.73 5.26 -17.29
N ARG A 114 2.95 5.31 -16.73
CA ARG A 114 4.12 4.68 -17.31
C ARG A 114 5.03 4.19 -16.19
N LEU A 115 5.19 2.88 -16.09
CA LEU A 115 5.92 2.21 -15.02
C LEU A 115 6.83 1.14 -15.61
N THR A 116 7.99 0.91 -15.00
CA THR A 116 8.88 -0.21 -15.34
C THR A 116 8.91 -1.21 -14.19
N CYS A 117 8.62 -2.48 -14.45
CA CYS A 117 8.67 -3.55 -13.45
C CYS A 117 9.79 -4.54 -13.78
N GLU A 118 10.56 -4.94 -12.76
CA GLU A 118 11.59 -5.98 -12.87
C GLU A 118 11.03 -7.33 -12.40
N MET A 119 10.78 -8.24 -13.35
CA MET A 119 10.44 -9.63 -13.07
C MET A 119 11.71 -10.43 -12.73
N ASN A 120 11.64 -11.39 -11.79
CA ASN A 120 12.78 -12.28 -11.55
C ASN A 120 13.12 -13.05 -12.83
N ARG A 121 14.41 -13.14 -13.18
CA ARG A 121 14.89 -13.87 -14.37
C ARG A 121 14.48 -15.34 -14.42
N HIS A 122 14.19 -15.94 -13.27
CA HIS A 122 13.77 -17.34 -13.14
C HIS A 122 12.26 -17.51 -13.15
N ASP A 123 11.48 -16.43 -13.08
CA ASP A 123 10.03 -16.50 -13.17
C ASP A 123 9.62 -16.59 -14.65
N ALA A 124 8.78 -17.58 -14.97
CA ALA A 124 8.12 -17.69 -16.27
C ALA A 124 6.98 -16.65 -16.41
N ALA A 125 6.33 -16.34 -15.29
CA ALA A 125 5.30 -15.32 -15.20
C ALA A 125 5.35 -14.63 -13.84
N ALA A 126 4.93 -13.37 -13.81
CA ALA A 126 4.82 -12.60 -12.56
C ALA A 126 3.55 -11.75 -12.55
N ARG A 127 2.90 -11.70 -11.39
CA ARG A 127 1.73 -10.84 -11.20
C ARG A 127 2.17 -9.43 -10.85
N VAL A 128 1.55 -8.45 -11.49
CA VAL A 128 1.64 -7.04 -11.13
C VAL A 128 0.31 -6.55 -10.58
N GLU A 129 0.34 -5.71 -9.56
CA GLU A 129 -0.85 -4.99 -9.08
C GLU A 129 -0.60 -3.48 -9.09
N LEU A 130 -1.56 -2.73 -9.63
CA LEU A 130 -1.58 -1.28 -9.63
C LEU A 130 -2.57 -0.79 -8.57
N VAL A 131 -2.12 0.17 -7.77
CA VAL A 131 -2.85 0.74 -6.65
C VAL A 131 -2.77 2.25 -6.74
N VAL A 132 -3.89 2.92 -6.50
CA VAL A 132 -3.96 4.39 -6.51
C VAL A 132 -4.49 4.93 -5.20
N VAL A 133 -4.08 6.16 -4.91
CA VAL A 133 -4.65 6.99 -3.86
C VAL A 133 -5.41 8.14 -4.54
N PRO A 134 -6.75 8.17 -4.47
CA PRO A 134 -7.53 9.26 -5.06
C PRO A 134 -7.28 10.60 -4.35
N ARG A 135 -7.46 11.74 -5.03
CA ARG A 135 -7.27 13.08 -4.44
C ARG A 135 -8.20 13.39 -3.26
N GLN A 136 -9.38 12.81 -3.25
CA GLN A 136 -10.41 13.04 -2.24
C GLN A 136 -10.49 11.91 -1.20
N ARG A 137 -9.55 10.95 -1.24
CA ARG A 137 -9.55 9.80 -0.34
C ARG A 137 -8.16 9.59 0.26
N LEU A 138 -8.15 9.14 1.50
CA LEU A 138 -6.91 8.86 2.21
C LEU A 138 -6.37 7.48 1.83
N LEU A 139 -7.25 6.53 1.54
CA LEU A 139 -6.89 5.13 1.48
C LEU A 139 -6.64 4.64 0.05
N PRO A 140 -5.54 3.91 -0.17
CA PRO A 140 -5.28 3.30 -1.45
C PRO A 140 -6.28 2.19 -1.78
N HIS A 141 -6.49 1.97 -3.07
CA HIS A 141 -7.21 0.80 -3.55
C HIS A 141 -6.66 0.31 -4.89
N ARG A 142 -6.83 -0.99 -5.15
CA ARG A 142 -6.36 -1.64 -6.38
C ARG A 142 -7.24 -1.24 -7.57
N ILE A 143 -6.59 -0.87 -8.68
CA ILE A 143 -7.25 -0.50 -9.94
C ILE A 143 -7.00 -1.49 -11.08
N ALA A 144 -5.89 -2.24 -11.03
CA ALA A 144 -5.61 -3.28 -11.99
C ALA A 144 -4.74 -4.38 -11.36
N ALA A 145 -4.87 -5.59 -11.89
CA ALA A 145 -3.95 -6.68 -11.67
C ALA A 145 -3.68 -7.32 -13.04
N MET A 146 -2.41 -7.60 -13.35
CA MET A 146 -2.00 -8.16 -14.64
C MET A 146 -1.06 -9.33 -14.39
N LEU A 147 -1.05 -10.28 -15.31
CA LEU A 147 -0.07 -11.34 -15.35
C LEU A 147 0.92 -11.03 -16.48
N LEU A 148 2.19 -10.88 -16.12
CA LEU A 148 3.29 -10.72 -17.06
C LEU A 148 3.81 -12.09 -17.46
N HIS A 149 4.17 -12.23 -18.72
CA HIS A 149 4.74 -13.45 -19.29
C HIS A 149 6.09 -13.14 -19.90
N ARG A 150 7.08 -14.01 -19.65
CA ARG A 150 8.38 -13.89 -20.30
C ARG A 150 8.28 -14.23 -21.79
N ASP A 151 7.55 -15.30 -22.09
CA ASP A 151 7.33 -15.79 -23.44
C ASP A 151 5.82 -15.75 -23.73
N ASP A 152 5.42 -15.03 -24.79
CA ASP A 152 4.01 -14.89 -25.19
C ASP A 152 3.36 -16.23 -25.57
N GLU A 153 4.18 -17.23 -25.91
CA GLU A 153 3.75 -18.60 -26.23
C GLU A 153 3.68 -19.53 -25.01
N ALA A 154 4.12 -19.09 -23.83
CA ALA A 154 4.07 -19.92 -22.63
C ALA A 154 2.61 -20.16 -22.21
N SER A 155 2.12 -21.38 -22.45
CA SER A 155 0.79 -21.79 -22.01
C SER A 155 0.65 -21.63 -20.50
N LEU A 156 -0.43 -20.99 -20.06
CA LEU A 156 -0.81 -20.94 -18.64
C LEU A 156 -1.25 -22.32 -18.19
N SER A 157 -0.35 -23.04 -17.52
CA SER A 157 -0.74 -24.21 -16.73
C SER A 157 -1.12 -23.76 -15.32
N TRP A 158 -2.26 -24.23 -14.83
CA TRP A 158 -2.55 -24.15 -13.40
C TRP A 158 -1.45 -24.90 -12.64
N ALA A 159 -0.75 -24.19 -11.76
CA ALA A 159 0.19 -24.80 -10.83
C ALA A 159 -0.43 -24.78 -9.43
N PRO A 160 -0.45 -25.90 -8.71
CA PRO A 160 -0.80 -25.89 -7.30
C PRO A 160 0.15 -24.93 -6.59
N GLN A 161 -0.43 -23.99 -5.83
CA GLN A 161 0.35 -23.11 -4.97
C GLN A 161 1.03 -23.95 -3.88
N PRO A 162 2.26 -23.61 -3.46
CA PRO A 162 2.95 -24.30 -2.36
C PRO A 162 2.02 -24.47 -1.16
N GLU A 163 1.98 -25.67 -0.59
CA GLU A 163 1.20 -25.90 0.63
C GLU A 163 1.90 -25.21 1.80
N LEU A 164 1.16 -24.38 2.54
CA LEU A 164 1.65 -23.86 3.80
C LEU A 164 1.68 -25.01 4.82
N PRO A 165 2.68 -25.03 5.73
CA PRO A 165 2.71 -25.98 6.84
C PRO A 165 1.35 -26.04 7.57
N PRO A 166 0.97 -27.20 8.12
CA PRO A 166 -0.25 -27.30 8.90
C PRO A 166 -0.26 -26.27 10.04
N SER A 167 -1.32 -25.46 10.09
CA SER A 167 -1.61 -24.57 11.21
C SER A 167 -2.34 -25.37 12.30
N ALA A 168 -2.35 -24.85 13.53
CA ALA A 168 -3.21 -25.40 14.57
C ALA A 168 -4.66 -25.46 14.06
N THR A 169 -5.30 -26.63 14.19
CA THR A 169 -6.69 -26.85 13.74
C THR A 169 -7.72 -26.38 14.76
N ASP A 170 -7.29 -26.19 16.00
CA ASP A 170 -8.14 -25.80 17.12
C ASP A 170 -8.07 -24.28 17.30
N GLY A 171 -9.21 -23.63 17.42
CA GLY A 171 -9.30 -22.18 17.67
C GLY A 171 -10.24 -21.44 16.73
N SER A 172 -10.38 -20.13 16.95
CA SER A 172 -11.18 -19.27 16.09
C SER A 172 -10.52 -19.10 14.72
N LEU A 173 -11.29 -18.71 13.69
CA LEU A 173 -10.71 -18.39 12.37
C LEU A 173 -9.64 -17.30 12.46
N VAL A 174 -9.79 -16.35 13.38
CA VAL A 174 -8.81 -15.28 13.66
C VAL A 174 -7.48 -15.88 14.12
N ASP A 175 -7.50 -16.81 15.08
CA ASP A 175 -6.31 -17.49 15.59
C ASP A 175 -5.64 -18.34 14.50
N GLN A 176 -6.45 -19.05 13.70
CA GLN A 176 -5.96 -19.86 12.60
C GLN A 176 -5.29 -19.02 11.51
N ILE A 177 -5.84 -17.84 11.18
CA ILE A 177 -5.23 -16.89 10.23
C ILE A 177 -3.92 -16.33 10.80
N ALA A 178 -3.89 -15.94 12.08
CA ALA A 178 -2.67 -15.46 12.72
C ALA A 178 -1.57 -16.53 12.70
N SER A 179 -1.90 -17.79 13.03
CA SER A 179 -0.99 -18.92 12.96
C SER A 179 -0.50 -19.20 11.54
N ALA A 180 -1.39 -19.18 10.55
CA ALA A 180 -1.04 -19.39 9.14
C ALA A 180 -0.15 -18.26 8.59
N LEU A 181 -0.36 -17.01 9.02
CA LEU A 181 0.52 -15.89 8.65
C LEU A 181 1.91 -16.05 9.27
N ALA A 182 1.99 -16.41 10.56
CA ALA A 182 3.27 -16.66 11.22
C ALA A 182 4.07 -17.76 10.50
N ALA A 183 3.42 -18.88 10.16
CA ALA A 183 4.04 -19.96 9.39
C ALA A 183 4.50 -19.52 8.00
N ALA A 184 3.72 -18.70 7.30
CA ALA A 184 4.11 -18.17 5.99
C ALA A 184 5.29 -17.19 6.08
N ARG A 185 5.42 -16.43 7.17
CA ARG A 185 6.58 -15.55 7.42
C ARG A 185 7.83 -16.36 7.71
N ASP A 186 7.72 -17.40 8.53
CA ASP A 186 8.82 -18.34 8.82
C ASP A 186 9.32 -19.02 7.54
N ASP A 187 8.43 -19.55 6.71
CA ASP A 187 8.79 -20.18 5.43
C ASP A 187 9.40 -19.18 4.43
N ALA A 188 9.03 -17.90 4.52
CA ALA A 188 9.62 -16.82 3.72
C ALA A 188 10.97 -16.31 4.26
N GLY A 189 11.40 -16.76 5.44
CA GLY A 189 12.59 -16.24 6.14
C GLY A 189 12.43 -14.78 6.59
N SER A 190 11.19 -14.33 6.80
CA SER A 190 10.87 -13.00 7.30
C SER A 190 10.89 -12.98 8.84
N ASP A 191 11.26 -11.84 9.43
CA ASP A 191 11.25 -11.68 10.89
C ASP A 191 9.86 -11.98 11.49
N PRO A 192 9.76 -12.62 12.66
CA PRO A 192 8.48 -12.85 13.31
C PRO A 192 7.84 -11.52 13.70
N VAL A 193 6.52 -11.42 13.50
CA VAL A 193 5.73 -10.26 13.92
C VAL A 193 4.67 -10.78 14.88
N PRO A 194 4.55 -10.25 16.11
CA PRO A 194 3.53 -10.68 17.05
C PRO A 194 2.13 -10.26 16.59
N SER A 195 1.15 -11.13 16.83
CA SER A 195 -0.25 -10.74 16.74
C SER A 195 -0.63 -9.89 17.97
N SER A 196 -1.58 -8.97 17.80
CA SER A 196 -2.26 -8.26 18.88
C SER A 196 -3.71 -8.78 19.00
N PRO A 197 -3.98 -9.73 19.91
CA PRO A 197 -5.33 -10.26 20.12
C PRO A 197 -6.32 -9.20 20.60
N GLU A 198 -5.88 -8.27 21.45
CA GLU A 198 -6.74 -7.19 21.96
C GLU A 198 -7.17 -6.24 20.83
N GLU A 199 -6.24 -5.86 19.95
CA GLU A 199 -6.57 -5.05 18.77
C GLU A 199 -7.44 -5.84 17.79
N SER A 200 -7.19 -7.13 17.60
CA SER A 200 -8.02 -8.00 16.76
C SER A 200 -9.48 -8.01 17.24
N ALA A 201 -9.70 -8.17 18.56
CA ALA A 201 -11.03 -8.11 19.17
C ALA A 201 -11.67 -6.72 19.03
N ARG A 202 -10.88 -5.64 19.13
CA ARG A 202 -11.35 -4.27 18.96
C ARG A 202 -11.73 -3.95 17.51
N GLN A 203 -11.03 -4.53 16.53
CA GLN A 203 -11.27 -4.33 15.11
C GLN A 203 -12.47 -5.10 14.56
N ALA A 204 -12.83 -6.24 15.14
CA ALA A 204 -13.94 -7.07 14.66
C ALA A 204 -15.24 -6.28 14.36
N PRO A 205 -15.81 -5.49 15.29
CA PRO A 205 -17.03 -4.72 14.98
C PRO A 205 -16.81 -3.60 13.94
N LEU A 206 -15.60 -3.04 13.85
CA LEU A 206 -15.27 -2.06 12.81
C LEU A 206 -15.18 -2.71 11.43
N PHE A 207 -14.69 -3.95 11.36
CA PHE A 207 -14.61 -4.71 10.13
C PHE A 207 -15.99 -5.09 9.60
N GLU A 208 -16.91 -5.50 10.48
CA GLU A 208 -18.31 -5.72 10.14
C GLU A 208 -19.00 -4.44 9.64
N ALA A 209 -18.77 -3.31 10.31
CA ALA A 209 -19.28 -2.01 9.90
C ALA A 209 -18.73 -1.59 8.52
N TRP A 210 -17.44 -1.83 8.27
CA TRP A 210 -16.81 -1.58 6.97
C TRP A 210 -17.45 -2.43 5.86
N LEU A 211 -17.60 -3.74 6.07
CA LEU A 211 -18.23 -4.65 5.10
C LEU A 211 -19.67 -4.23 4.77
N THR A 212 -20.43 -3.84 5.80
CA THR A 212 -21.81 -3.36 5.63
C THR A 212 -21.85 -2.09 4.78
N ALA A 213 -21.03 -1.09 5.13
CA ALA A 213 -20.97 0.17 4.40
C ALA A 213 -20.48 -0.02 2.95
N ASP A 214 -19.46 -0.86 2.71
CA ASP A 214 -18.94 -1.14 1.37
C ASP A 214 -20.00 -1.78 0.46
N ARG A 215 -20.74 -2.77 0.97
CA ARG A 215 -21.84 -3.42 0.23
C ARG A 215 -22.98 -2.49 -0.11
N ASN A 216 -23.30 -1.58 0.81
CA ASN A 216 -24.35 -0.58 0.60
C ASN A 216 -23.89 0.58 -0.29
N GLY A 217 -22.60 0.64 -0.66
CA GLY A 217 -22.03 1.75 -1.41
C GLY A 217 -21.87 3.04 -0.60
N GLU A 218 -21.92 2.95 0.74
CA GLU A 218 -21.75 4.06 1.69
C GLU A 218 -20.26 4.41 1.85
N ARG A 219 -19.71 5.08 0.83
CA ARG A 219 -18.26 5.33 0.70
C ARG A 219 -17.64 5.97 1.95
N ASP A 220 -18.26 7.01 2.49
CA ASP A 220 -17.73 7.74 3.66
C ASP A 220 -17.78 6.86 4.93
N GLY A 221 -18.82 6.05 5.07
CA GLY A 221 -18.94 5.07 6.16
C GLY A 221 -17.85 4.00 6.08
N ALA A 222 -17.62 3.47 4.87
CA ALA A 222 -16.55 2.50 4.63
C ALA A 222 -15.17 3.11 4.90
N ASP A 223 -14.89 4.32 4.41
CA ASP A 223 -13.60 4.97 4.65
C ASP A 223 -13.37 5.27 6.14
N ARG A 224 -14.40 5.71 6.87
CA ARG A 224 -14.30 5.92 8.32
C ARG A 224 -14.05 4.63 9.09
N ALA A 225 -14.79 3.56 8.79
CA ALA A 225 -14.59 2.26 9.42
C ALA A 225 -13.18 1.72 9.13
N ARG A 226 -12.71 1.87 7.89
CA ARG A 226 -11.37 1.45 7.47
C ARG A 226 -10.25 2.25 8.14
N LEU A 227 -10.43 3.56 8.35
CA LEU A 227 -9.52 4.37 9.17
C LEU A 227 -9.52 3.89 10.63
N GLY A 228 -10.68 3.51 11.16
CA GLY A 228 -10.79 2.92 12.49
C GLY A 228 -10.03 1.59 12.64
N LEU A 229 -9.98 0.76 11.57
CA LEU A 229 -9.16 -0.45 11.54
C LEU A 229 -7.65 -0.13 11.54
N LEU A 230 -7.25 0.95 10.89
CA LEU A 230 -5.84 1.34 10.81
C LEU A 230 -5.33 2.05 12.08
N ALA A 231 -6.24 2.43 12.98
CA ALA A 231 -5.93 3.26 14.14
C ALA A 231 -5.09 2.54 15.21
N GLY A 232 -5.19 1.22 15.35
CA GLY A 232 -4.40 0.48 16.33
C GLY A 232 -4.68 0.92 17.77
N TRP A 233 -5.95 0.86 18.20
CA TRP A 233 -6.36 1.36 19.52
C TRP A 233 -5.74 0.60 20.70
N ARG A 234 -5.31 -0.65 20.47
CA ARG A 234 -4.77 -1.59 21.46
C ARG A 234 -3.47 -2.24 20.98
N VAL A 235 -2.62 -1.48 20.31
CA VAL A 235 -1.25 -1.91 20.01
C VAL A 235 -0.27 -1.22 20.94
N ASP A 236 0.77 -1.96 21.33
CA ASP A 236 1.79 -1.45 22.24
C ASP A 236 2.74 -0.53 21.48
N GLY A 237 2.64 0.76 21.78
CA GLY A 237 3.59 1.76 21.33
C GLY A 237 3.06 2.74 20.28
N PRO A 238 3.88 3.77 20.01
CA PRO A 238 3.55 4.82 19.06
C PRO A 238 3.53 4.33 17.61
N ILE A 239 2.39 4.42 16.92
CA ILE A 239 2.27 3.97 15.52
C ILE A 239 2.77 5.05 14.55
N THR A 240 3.71 4.69 13.67
CA THR A 240 4.16 5.53 12.55
C THR A 240 3.41 5.23 11.26
N ASN A 241 3.00 3.99 11.05
CA ASN A 241 2.31 3.56 9.84
C ASN A 241 1.40 2.37 10.12
N ALA A 242 0.27 2.29 9.43
CA ALA A 242 -0.59 1.13 9.43
C ALA A 242 -1.03 0.82 8.00
N ARG A 243 -1.12 -0.47 7.67
CA ARG A 243 -1.61 -0.94 6.37
C ARG A 243 -2.66 -2.02 6.57
N LEU A 244 -3.68 -2.01 5.73
CA LEU A 244 -4.77 -2.97 5.77
C LEU A 244 -4.80 -3.80 4.49
N PHE A 245 -4.78 -5.11 4.65
CA PHE A 245 -5.16 -6.08 3.64
C PHE A 245 -6.56 -6.62 3.93
N VAL A 246 -7.40 -6.74 2.90
CA VAL A 246 -8.69 -7.44 2.97
C VAL A 246 -8.74 -8.45 1.85
N GLY A 247 -9.15 -9.67 2.16
CA GLY A 247 -9.32 -10.74 1.19
C GLY A 247 -10.52 -11.63 1.48
N ASP A 248 -10.82 -12.49 0.51
CA ASP A 248 -11.86 -13.51 0.59
C ASP A 248 -11.34 -14.75 1.36
N ALA A 249 -11.97 -14.99 2.51
CA ALA A 249 -11.79 -16.10 3.43
C ALA A 249 -12.94 -17.14 3.33
N ALA A 250 -13.65 -17.23 2.20
CA ALA A 250 -14.80 -18.14 2.00
C ALA A 250 -14.48 -19.62 2.23
N ALA A 251 -13.22 -20.01 2.11
CA ALA A 251 -12.76 -21.27 2.67
C ALA A 251 -12.40 -20.97 4.13
N THR A 252 -13.13 -21.56 5.09
CA THR A 252 -12.78 -21.58 6.52
C THR A 252 -11.37 -22.14 6.81
N ASP A 253 -10.62 -22.48 5.75
CA ASP A 253 -9.20 -22.76 5.74
C ASP A 253 -8.37 -21.46 5.70
N ALA A 254 -7.87 -21.07 6.87
CA ALA A 254 -6.94 -19.97 7.06
C ALA A 254 -5.67 -20.07 6.19
N ARG A 255 -5.16 -21.29 5.94
CA ARG A 255 -3.97 -21.48 5.10
C ARG A 255 -4.29 -21.17 3.64
N ALA A 256 -5.43 -21.63 3.16
CA ALA A 256 -5.88 -21.28 1.82
C ALA A 256 -6.10 -19.76 1.68
N PHE A 257 -6.62 -19.08 2.70
CA PHE A 257 -6.72 -17.62 2.73
C PHE A 257 -5.36 -16.93 2.63
N ILE A 258 -4.39 -17.27 3.49
CA ILE A 258 -3.05 -16.67 3.46
C ILE A 258 -2.35 -16.97 2.13
N ARG A 259 -2.38 -18.21 1.65
CA ARG A 259 -1.79 -18.60 0.36
C ARG A 259 -2.36 -17.80 -0.80
N ARG A 260 -3.69 -17.69 -0.90
CA ARG A 260 -4.35 -16.86 -1.94
C ARG A 260 -3.97 -15.39 -1.81
N SER A 261 -3.87 -14.90 -0.58
CA SER A 261 -3.47 -13.52 -0.30
C SER A 261 -2.06 -13.27 -0.83
N LEU A 262 -1.10 -14.14 -0.48
CA LEU A 262 0.28 -14.09 -0.92
C LEU A 262 0.48 -14.35 -2.42
N ALA A 263 -0.56 -14.73 -3.18
CA ALA A 263 -0.47 -14.71 -4.64
C ALA A 263 -0.41 -13.27 -5.20
N GLY A 264 -0.87 -12.26 -4.45
CA GLY A 264 -0.84 -10.85 -4.84
C GLY A 264 0.42 -10.12 -4.32
N PRO A 265 1.13 -9.34 -5.16
CA PRO A 265 2.31 -8.58 -4.73
C PRO A 265 2.01 -7.53 -3.65
N ALA A 266 0.87 -6.85 -3.70
CA ALA A 266 0.55 -5.88 -2.64
C ALA A 266 0.38 -6.56 -1.27
N ALA A 267 -0.19 -7.76 -1.26
CA ALA A 267 -0.35 -8.56 -0.04
C ALA A 267 1.00 -9.11 0.45
N ARG A 268 1.88 -9.61 -0.43
CA ARG A 268 3.25 -10.02 -0.04
C ARG A 268 4.01 -8.87 0.61
N ARG A 269 3.96 -7.68 -0.02
CA ARG A 269 4.58 -6.46 0.53
C ARG A 269 4.01 -6.08 1.89
N LEU A 270 2.73 -6.35 2.15
CA LEU A 270 2.12 -5.99 3.42
C LEU A 270 2.40 -7.05 4.50
N LEU A 271 2.30 -8.32 4.14
CA LEU A 271 2.26 -9.46 5.07
C LEU A 271 3.63 -10.07 5.35
N LEU A 272 4.61 -9.91 4.43
CA LEU A 272 5.93 -10.56 4.52
C LEU A 272 7.09 -9.57 4.69
N THR A 273 6.86 -8.26 4.65
CA THR A 273 7.96 -7.31 4.90
C THR A 273 8.35 -7.31 6.37
N GLY A 274 9.63 -7.05 6.65
CA GLY A 274 10.17 -6.85 8.01
C GLY A 274 9.88 -5.45 8.58
N GLU A 275 8.97 -4.67 7.98
CA GLU A 275 8.66 -3.31 8.43
C GLU A 275 7.62 -3.27 9.56
N ALA A 276 6.94 -4.37 9.85
CA ALA A 276 5.82 -4.43 10.78
C ALA A 276 6.28 -4.94 12.15
N ASP A 277 5.77 -4.31 13.20
CA ASP A 277 6.06 -4.62 14.60
C ASP A 277 4.92 -5.38 15.28
N ALA A 278 3.70 -5.23 14.75
CA ALA A 278 2.54 -5.96 15.21
C ALA A 278 1.54 -6.16 14.07
N PHE A 279 0.65 -7.14 14.22
CA PHE A 279 -0.52 -7.25 13.34
C PHE A 279 -1.79 -7.62 14.09
N ALA A 280 -2.94 -7.24 13.55
CA ALA A 280 -4.26 -7.63 14.03
C ALA A 280 -5.04 -8.32 12.91
N VAL A 281 -5.92 -9.24 13.29
CA VAL A 281 -6.76 -10.00 12.36
C VAL A 281 -8.22 -9.77 12.70
N SER A 282 -9.05 -9.58 11.68
CA SER A 282 -10.51 -9.55 11.83
C SER A 282 -11.12 -10.44 10.77
N ALA A 283 -12.20 -11.13 11.10
CA ALA A 283 -12.92 -11.98 10.16
C ALA A 283 -14.42 -11.80 10.33
N ALA A 284 -15.14 -11.77 9.22
CA ALA A 284 -16.59 -11.66 9.20
C ALA A 284 -17.12 -12.28 7.90
N GLU A 285 -18.12 -13.15 8.04
CA GLU A 285 -18.71 -13.93 6.95
C GLU A 285 -17.65 -14.74 6.16
N VAL A 286 -17.40 -14.33 4.91
CA VAL A 286 -16.43 -14.94 3.99
C VAL A 286 -15.24 -14.02 3.73
N TYR A 287 -15.01 -13.02 4.58
CA TYR A 287 -13.91 -12.08 4.45
C TYR A 287 -13.04 -12.07 5.69
N ALA A 288 -11.76 -11.77 5.48
CA ALA A 288 -10.85 -11.46 6.55
C ALA A 288 -10.00 -10.24 6.21
N ALA A 289 -9.65 -9.51 7.26
CA ALA A 289 -8.77 -8.36 7.26
C ALA A 289 -7.51 -8.69 8.08
N ILE A 290 -6.36 -8.23 7.58
CA ILE A 290 -5.11 -8.20 8.33
C ILE A 290 -4.62 -6.76 8.34
N THR A 291 -4.55 -6.18 9.52
CA THR A 291 -3.94 -4.87 9.74
C THR A 291 -2.52 -5.07 10.25
N VAL A 292 -1.53 -4.48 9.59
CA VAL A 292 -0.14 -4.47 10.08
C VAL A 292 0.22 -3.07 10.56
N PHE A 293 0.96 -3.01 11.66
CA PHE A 293 1.38 -1.79 12.32
C PHE A 293 2.89 -1.69 12.34
N ARG A 294 3.40 -0.51 12.03
CA ARG A 294 4.78 -0.12 12.27
C ARG A 294 4.79 0.91 13.40
N MET A 295 5.61 0.67 14.40
CA MET A 295 5.82 1.57 15.52
C MET A 295 6.94 2.57 15.19
N TRP A 296 7.04 3.60 16.02
CA TRP A 296 8.19 4.49 16.03
C TRP A 296 9.32 3.84 16.79
N HIS A 297 10.48 3.73 16.14
CA HIS A 297 11.73 3.37 16.78
C HIS A 297 12.71 4.54 16.66
N GLU A 298 13.47 4.82 17.72
CA GLU A 298 14.42 5.94 17.73
C GLU A 298 15.48 5.81 16.61
N GLU A 299 15.88 4.57 16.29
CA GLU A 299 16.79 4.23 15.20
C GLU A 299 16.28 4.63 13.81
N ASP A 300 14.97 4.81 13.62
CA ASP A 300 14.40 5.27 12.35
C ASP A 300 14.68 6.76 12.08
N THR A 301 15.07 7.53 13.10
CA THR A 301 15.28 8.98 13.00
C THR A 301 16.27 9.34 11.88
N ALA A 302 17.35 8.56 11.74
CA ALA A 302 18.34 8.77 10.68
C ALA A 302 17.76 8.55 9.28
N ALA A 303 16.94 7.50 9.10
CA ALA A 303 16.31 7.19 7.83
C ALA A 303 15.28 8.27 7.44
N TYR A 304 14.48 8.75 8.40
CA TYR A 304 13.55 9.85 8.15
C TYR A 304 14.26 11.17 7.84
N ARG A 305 15.36 11.47 8.53
CA ARG A 305 16.19 12.66 8.25
C ARG A 305 16.79 12.60 6.85
N GLN A 306 17.33 11.45 6.44
CA GLN A 306 17.83 11.24 5.08
C GLN A 306 16.72 11.40 4.03
N GLY A 307 15.55 10.83 4.28
CA GLY A 307 14.38 10.99 3.40
C GLY A 307 13.93 12.44 3.28
N TRP A 308 14.00 13.20 4.38
CA TRP A 308 13.72 14.63 4.40
C TRP A 308 14.75 15.44 3.61
N ALA A 309 16.05 15.17 3.78
CA ALA A 309 17.12 15.78 2.99
C ALA A 309 16.93 15.55 1.49
N ALA A 310 16.64 14.30 1.10
CA ALA A 310 16.39 13.93 -0.29
C ALA A 310 15.17 14.67 -0.87
N HIS A 311 14.09 14.78 -0.09
CA HIS A 311 12.90 15.54 -0.50
C HIS A 311 13.21 17.02 -0.71
N LEU A 312 13.92 17.67 0.22
CA LEU A 312 14.36 19.06 0.10
C LEU A 312 15.22 19.29 -1.15
N GLY A 313 16.16 18.40 -1.43
CA GLY A 313 17.01 18.46 -2.63
C GLY A 313 16.21 18.33 -3.92
N LEU A 314 15.25 17.41 -3.96
CA LEU A 314 14.36 17.20 -5.12
C LEU A 314 13.49 18.43 -5.40
N GLU A 315 12.83 18.98 -4.37
CA GLU A 315 12.00 20.19 -4.51
C GLU A 315 12.83 21.38 -4.99
N ARG A 316 14.01 21.62 -4.40
CA ARG A 316 14.90 22.70 -4.87
C ARG A 316 15.32 22.53 -6.33
N THR A 317 15.65 21.30 -6.74
CA THR A 317 16.01 21.01 -8.13
C THR A 317 14.86 21.30 -9.09
N ARG A 318 13.61 20.98 -8.71
CA ARG A 318 12.41 21.33 -9.49
C ARG A 318 12.23 22.84 -9.68
N HIS A 319 12.70 23.63 -8.72
CA HIS A 319 12.72 25.09 -8.78
C HIS A 319 13.99 25.67 -9.42
N GLY A 320 14.87 24.85 -10.01
CA GLY A 320 16.11 25.31 -10.64
C GLY A 320 17.19 25.76 -9.65
N LEU A 321 17.09 25.34 -8.39
CA LEU A 321 18.06 25.63 -7.33
C LEU A 321 18.95 24.42 -7.05
N SER A 322 20.21 24.66 -6.67
CA SER A 322 21.10 23.59 -6.21
C SER A 322 20.59 22.96 -4.90
N PRO A 323 20.75 21.65 -4.70
CA PRO A 323 20.51 21.01 -3.39
C PRO A 323 21.33 21.69 -2.30
N MET A 324 20.81 21.73 -1.07
CA MET A 324 21.56 22.28 0.07
C MET A 324 22.58 21.27 0.57
N ALA A 325 23.73 21.75 1.03
CA ALA A 325 24.67 20.95 1.80
C ALA A 325 24.15 20.78 3.23
N GLU A 326 24.15 19.55 3.74
CA GLU A 326 23.77 19.27 5.12
C GLU A 326 24.97 19.49 6.05
N LEU A 327 24.80 20.29 7.11
CA LEU A 327 25.82 20.49 8.14
C LEU A 327 25.66 19.46 9.25
N ASP A 328 26.22 18.26 9.03
CA ASP A 328 26.06 17.11 9.92
C ASP A 328 26.76 17.24 11.27
N ASP A 329 27.76 18.12 11.39
CA ASP A 329 28.50 18.39 12.63
C ASP A 329 27.72 19.25 13.63
N VAL A 330 26.53 19.74 13.24
CA VAL A 330 25.71 20.63 14.05
C VAL A 330 24.48 19.92 14.61
N LEU A 331 24.64 19.29 15.77
CA LEU A 331 23.59 18.50 16.43
C LEU A 331 22.52 19.33 17.17
N ASP A 332 22.63 20.67 17.18
CA ASP A 332 21.75 21.54 17.98
C ASP A 332 20.27 21.32 17.65
N LEU A 333 19.93 21.16 16.36
CA LEU A 333 18.55 20.99 15.95
C LEU A 333 18.01 19.60 16.30
N GLN A 334 18.82 18.54 16.12
CA GLN A 334 18.40 17.19 16.50
C GLN A 334 18.21 17.07 18.01
N GLN A 335 19.08 17.67 18.83
CA GLN A 335 18.92 17.68 20.28
C GLN A 335 17.59 18.32 20.72
N GLU A 336 17.18 19.41 20.08
CA GLU A 336 15.88 20.04 20.37
C GLU A 336 14.72 19.19 19.82
N ALA A 337 14.88 18.52 18.68
CA ALA A 337 13.91 17.57 18.14
C ALA A 337 13.69 16.38 19.08
N ASP A 338 14.74 15.84 19.71
CA ASP A 338 14.62 14.74 20.67
C ASP A 338 13.81 15.17 21.91
N ARG A 339 13.92 16.43 22.33
CA ARG A 339 13.11 17.00 23.42
C ARG A 339 11.63 17.07 23.03
N VAL A 340 11.33 17.38 21.77
CA VAL A 340 9.97 17.32 21.22
C VAL A 340 9.44 15.88 21.26
N THR A 341 10.25 14.89 20.86
CA THR A 341 9.87 13.47 20.93
C THR A 341 9.55 13.00 22.35
N ARG A 342 10.28 13.51 23.36
CA ARG A 342 10.01 13.23 24.77
C ARG A 342 8.86 14.05 25.37
N GLY A 343 8.23 14.92 24.59
CA GLY A 343 7.15 15.81 25.06
C GLY A 343 7.64 16.93 26.01
N GLU A 344 8.94 17.21 26.04
CA GLU A 344 9.55 18.25 26.90
C GLU A 344 9.40 19.66 26.32
N LEU A 345 9.19 19.77 24.99
CA LEU A 345 9.05 21.02 24.27
C LEU A 345 7.99 20.94 23.18
N HIS A 346 7.37 22.07 22.89
CA HIS A 346 6.57 22.24 21.69
C HIS A 346 7.49 22.41 20.44
N PRO A 347 7.13 21.88 19.25
CA PRO A 347 7.93 22.03 18.02
C PRO A 347 8.43 23.45 17.74
N ARG A 348 7.54 24.44 17.90
CA ARG A 348 7.89 25.85 17.70
C ARG A 348 9.03 26.32 18.61
N GLU A 349 8.97 25.99 19.90
CA GLU A 349 9.97 26.39 20.89
C GLU A 349 11.31 25.70 20.62
N ALA A 350 11.28 24.42 20.25
CA ALA A 350 12.46 23.66 19.86
C ALA A 350 13.17 24.30 18.65
N LEU A 351 12.42 24.70 17.62
CA LEU A 351 12.97 25.40 16.47
C LEU A 351 13.57 26.76 16.84
N ASP A 352 12.87 27.56 17.65
CA ASP A 352 13.35 28.89 18.07
C ASP A 352 14.65 28.77 18.91
N ASN A 353 14.73 27.77 19.80
CA ASN A 353 15.94 27.45 20.58
C ASN A 353 17.11 27.03 19.67
N ALA A 354 16.87 26.12 18.72
CA ALA A 354 17.88 25.66 17.78
C ALA A 354 18.40 26.82 16.93
N MET A 355 17.52 27.66 16.37
CA MET A 355 17.92 28.84 15.60
C MET A 355 18.78 29.81 16.42
N ALA A 356 18.44 30.06 17.69
CA ALA A 356 19.23 30.94 18.55
C ALA A 356 20.65 30.41 18.77
N ARG A 357 20.80 29.11 19.02
CA ARG A 357 22.12 28.45 19.18
C ARG A 357 22.92 28.48 17.88
N LEU A 358 22.28 28.16 16.76
CA LEU A 358 22.89 28.17 15.42
C LEU A 358 23.41 29.55 15.03
N ARG A 359 22.63 30.62 15.24
CA ARG A 359 23.07 32.01 14.98
C ARG A 359 24.28 32.38 15.83
N GLY A 360 24.25 32.03 17.12
CA GLY A 360 25.36 32.29 18.03
C GLY A 360 26.65 31.55 17.62
N ARG A 361 26.53 30.33 17.11
CA ARG A 361 27.67 29.49 16.70
C ARG A 361 28.24 29.87 15.35
N LEU A 362 27.37 30.06 14.35
CA LEU A 362 27.77 30.23 12.95
C LEU A 362 28.03 31.70 12.60
N GLY A 363 27.48 32.66 13.35
CA GLY A 363 27.56 34.07 13.01
C GLY A 363 26.85 34.44 11.70
N ARG A 364 25.97 33.56 11.19
CA ARG A 364 25.25 33.73 9.92
C ARG A 364 23.76 33.95 10.13
N THR A 365 23.07 34.43 9.10
CA THR A 365 21.60 34.49 9.10
C THR A 365 21.01 33.08 9.02
N VAL A 366 20.25 32.71 10.05
CA VAL A 366 19.53 31.42 10.14
C VAL A 366 18.03 31.66 10.11
N ARG A 367 17.37 31.00 9.15
CA ARG A 367 15.91 30.92 9.06
C ARG A 367 15.48 29.49 9.33
N GLY A 368 14.37 29.32 10.03
CA GLY A 368 13.90 28.02 10.50
C GLY A 368 12.46 27.77 10.12
N TRP A 369 12.17 26.53 9.79
CA TRP A 369 10.83 26.03 9.52
C TRP A 369 10.67 24.65 10.14
N TYR A 370 9.43 24.32 10.50
CA TYR A 370 9.06 22.96 10.84
C TYR A 370 7.71 22.63 10.21
N VAL A 371 7.45 21.34 10.03
CA VAL A 371 6.20 20.83 9.48
C VAL A 371 5.87 19.49 10.08
N GLU A 372 4.59 19.30 10.40
CA GLU A 372 4.05 18.06 10.93
C GLU A 372 3.44 17.27 9.77
N ALA A 373 3.97 16.07 9.52
CA ALA A 373 3.53 15.21 8.43
C ALA A 373 3.79 13.73 8.74
N TYR A 374 3.12 12.83 8.02
CA TYR A 374 3.37 11.38 8.14
C TYR A 374 4.49 10.88 7.22
N ASP A 375 4.81 11.65 6.17
CA ASP A 375 5.78 11.29 5.15
C ASP A 375 6.41 12.58 4.61
N PRO A 376 7.76 12.69 4.55
CA PRO A 376 8.41 13.89 4.06
C PRO A 376 8.02 14.22 2.61
N ARG A 377 7.68 13.21 1.81
CA ARG A 377 7.33 13.38 0.38
C ARG A 377 6.02 14.12 0.14
N TRP A 378 5.20 14.28 1.17
CA TRP A 378 3.91 14.98 1.08
C TRP A 378 3.98 16.41 1.58
N VAL A 379 5.15 16.85 2.05
CA VAL A 379 5.38 18.20 2.53
C VAL A 379 5.58 19.15 1.35
N ALA A 380 4.72 20.15 1.25
CA ALA A 380 4.96 21.30 0.38
C ALA A 380 5.93 22.28 1.06
N LEU A 381 7.00 22.68 0.36
CA LEU A 381 7.91 23.70 0.87
C LEU A 381 7.34 25.09 0.62
N PRO A 382 7.33 25.99 1.62
CA PRO A 382 6.92 27.37 1.40
C PRO A 382 7.86 28.10 0.43
N ASP A 383 7.35 28.96 -0.45
CA ASP A 383 8.18 29.75 -1.38
C ASP A 383 9.27 30.55 -0.63
N ALA A 384 8.94 31.10 0.54
CA ALA A 384 9.89 31.80 1.41
C ALA A 384 11.11 30.95 1.83
N PHE A 385 10.98 29.63 1.87
CA PHE A 385 12.08 28.70 2.10
C PHE A 385 12.98 28.59 0.86
N LEU A 386 12.36 28.42 -0.30
CA LEU A 386 13.04 28.28 -1.59
C LEU A 386 13.76 29.59 -1.98
N ASP A 387 13.14 30.73 -1.72
CA ASP A 387 13.66 32.07 -1.97
C ASP A 387 14.69 32.54 -0.92
N SER A 388 15.07 31.67 0.02
CA SER A 388 15.94 32.09 1.13
C SER A 388 17.37 32.40 0.73
N GLY A 389 17.81 31.96 -0.45
CA GLY A 389 19.20 32.02 -0.89
C GLY A 389 20.13 31.08 -0.11
N ALA A 390 19.57 30.23 0.77
CA ALA A 390 20.37 29.31 1.58
C ALA A 390 21.02 28.23 0.73
N THR A 391 22.30 27.98 1.03
CA THR A 391 23.14 26.95 0.44
C THR A 391 23.35 25.78 1.39
N ASP A 392 23.24 26.02 2.71
CA ASP A 392 23.42 25.01 3.74
C ASP A 392 22.14 24.82 4.58
N ALA A 393 21.98 23.62 5.13
CA ALA A 393 20.88 23.30 6.04
C ALA A 393 21.32 22.43 7.22
N VAL A 394 20.67 22.64 8.37
CA VAL A 394 20.66 21.69 9.48
C VAL A 394 19.26 21.09 9.55
N LEU A 395 19.17 19.76 9.62
CA LEU A 395 17.92 19.01 9.63
C LEU A 395 17.71 18.33 10.98
N GLY A 396 16.44 18.19 11.37
CA GLY A 396 16.05 17.44 12.56
C GLY A 396 14.72 16.74 12.32
N VAL A 397 14.52 15.59 12.96
CA VAL A 397 13.24 14.88 12.94
C VAL A 397 12.85 14.54 14.37
N ALA A 398 11.60 14.84 14.72
CA ALA A 398 10.97 14.36 15.95
C ALA A 398 9.74 13.53 15.62
N TYR A 399 9.24 12.80 16.61
CA TYR A 399 7.97 12.10 16.55
C TYR A 399 7.07 12.57 17.69
N VAL A 400 5.84 12.96 17.40
CA VAL A 400 4.87 13.39 18.42
C VAL A 400 3.57 12.64 18.22
N GLN A 401 3.05 12.03 19.29
CA GLN A 401 1.69 11.51 19.30
C GLN A 401 0.82 12.40 20.18
N PRO A 402 -0.05 13.24 19.59
CA PRO A 402 -0.98 14.05 20.37
C PRO A 402 -1.87 13.20 21.28
N GLU A 403 -2.27 13.76 22.42
CA GLU A 403 -3.17 13.07 23.35
C GLU A 403 -4.48 12.67 22.64
N GLY A 404 -4.83 11.38 22.74
CA GLY A 404 -6.02 10.81 22.10
C GLY A 404 -5.88 10.52 20.60
N ALA A 405 -4.75 10.86 19.97
CA ALA A 405 -4.49 10.47 18.59
C ALA A 405 -4.09 8.99 18.49
N ALA A 406 -4.64 8.32 17.48
CA ALA A 406 -4.33 6.93 17.18
C ALA A 406 -2.92 6.75 16.57
N TRP A 407 -2.47 7.75 15.80
CA TRP A 407 -1.16 7.79 15.19
C TRP A 407 -0.40 9.00 15.70
N GLY A 408 0.93 8.88 15.78
CA GLY A 408 1.77 10.06 15.86
C GLY A 408 2.13 10.60 14.50
N GLN A 409 2.78 11.75 14.54
CA GLN A 409 3.18 12.55 13.40
C GLN A 409 4.68 12.78 13.50
N LEU A 410 5.33 12.79 12.34
CA LEU A 410 6.71 13.21 12.27
C LEU A 410 6.74 14.73 12.20
N VAL A 411 7.66 15.32 12.94
CA VAL A 411 7.94 16.75 12.90
C VAL A 411 9.27 16.92 12.19
N PHE A 412 9.22 17.41 10.95
CA PHE A 412 10.41 17.68 10.16
C PHE A 412 10.86 19.11 10.40
N PHE A 413 12.07 19.28 10.89
CA PHE A 413 12.70 20.58 11.10
C PHE A 413 13.72 20.87 9.99
N VAL A 414 13.83 22.14 9.62
CA VAL A 414 14.91 22.63 8.76
C VAL A 414 15.32 24.03 9.19
N CYS A 415 16.62 24.21 9.42
CA CYS A 415 17.25 25.51 9.59
C CYS A 415 18.12 25.79 8.37
N ALA A 416 17.68 26.70 7.50
CA ALA A 416 18.41 27.11 6.32
C ALA A 416 19.36 28.27 6.65
N ILE A 417 20.57 28.21 6.12
CA ILE A 417 21.67 29.12 6.46
C ILE A 417 22.09 29.83 5.17
N ALA A 418 21.97 31.16 5.18
CA ALA A 418 22.37 32.00 4.04
C ALA A 418 23.82 32.46 4.19
N GLU A 419 24.53 32.60 3.07
CA GLU A 419 25.75 33.42 3.02
C GLU A 419 25.38 34.90 3.19
N GLU A 420 26.26 35.69 3.82
CA GLU A 420 26.05 37.12 4.07
C GLU A 420 26.02 37.97 2.78
#